data_AF-A0AAW9HWE1-F1
#
_entry.id   AF-A0AAW9HWE1-F1
#
_cell.length_a   1.000
_cell.length_b   1.000
_cell.length_c   1.000
_cell.angle_alpha   90.00
_cell.angle_beta   90.00
_cell.angle_gamma   90.00
#
_symmetry.space_group_name_H-M   'P 1'
#
loop_
_entity.id
_entity.type
_entity.pdbx_description
1 polymer ?
#
loop_
_entity_poly.entity_id
_entity_poly.type
_entity_poly.pdbx_seq_one_letter_code
_entity_poly.pdbx_strand_id
1 'polypeptide(L)'
;MHGEYKEPGQKMAIVDVEVRDNKLANVRLSGDFFIEPDEALWRITHALEGLPADTSGEDIAAHVEVAILPTDNMFGLTPQGVAVAVRRALGGALSWDAIDFEVIHTPVIHPVLNMTLDETLPEAVARGERKPFLRIWEWDRPLVVMGSYQSYSNEINQEGVDKWGITVGRRITGGGTMFMEPGNCITYSLVVPTALVEGMSFLQSYPFLDAWVIEALARVGVKAHYVPLNDIASDKGKIGGAAQKHFATGYMVHHVTLAYDIDADKMMDVLNMGDAGKNNRGHRSANKRVDPMKSQTGMARDKIIEVFKATFASKYGASEGHLTDEDLRIAQERYEEKFSKPEWIHRLP
;
A
#
# COMPACT_ATOMS: atom_id res chain seq x y z
N MET A 1 -6.81 12.29 26.53
CA MET A 1 -6.99 11.58 25.24
C MET A 1 -5.84 10.59 25.10
N HIS A 2 -6.04 9.43 24.45
CA HIS A 2 -5.13 8.29 24.52
C HIS A 2 -4.91 7.69 23.14
N GLY A 3 -3.65 7.42 22.76
CA GLY A 3 -3.30 6.84 21.47
C GLY A 3 -2.10 5.91 21.56
N GLU A 4 -2.18 4.79 20.87
CA GLU A 4 -1.12 3.77 20.83
C GLU A 4 -0.71 3.45 19.39
N TYR A 5 0.59 3.24 19.18
CA TYR A 5 1.12 2.86 17.89
C TYR A 5 2.35 1.97 18.03
N LYS A 6 2.33 0.85 17.30
CA LYS A 6 3.47 -0.06 17.15
C LYS A 6 3.93 -0.03 15.70
N GLU A 7 4.99 0.71 15.44
CA GLU A 7 5.60 0.73 14.11
C GLU A 7 6.16 -0.66 13.76
N PRO A 8 6.01 -1.14 12.51
CA PRO A 8 6.56 -2.44 12.10
C PRO A 8 8.05 -2.57 12.41
N GLY A 9 8.42 -3.59 13.17
CA GLY A 9 9.80 -3.83 13.60
C GLY A 9 10.25 -3.02 14.83
N GLN A 10 9.40 -2.13 15.36
CA GLN A 10 9.68 -1.31 16.54
C GLN A 10 8.87 -1.76 17.76
N LYS A 11 9.09 -1.05 18.87
CA LYS A 11 8.33 -1.18 20.13
C LYS A 11 7.06 -0.32 20.08
N MET A 12 6.14 -0.59 20.99
CA MET A 12 4.90 0.16 21.18
C MET A 12 5.19 1.52 21.80
N ALA A 13 4.63 2.57 21.21
CA ALA A 13 4.54 3.91 21.77
C ALA A 13 3.10 4.22 22.16
N ILE A 14 2.91 4.78 23.35
CA ILE A 14 1.63 5.17 23.93
C ILE A 14 1.73 6.64 24.32
N VAL A 15 0.79 7.44 23.85
CA VAL A 15 0.68 8.87 24.16
C VAL A 15 -0.63 9.15 24.86
N ASP A 16 -0.55 9.76 26.03
CA ASP A 16 -1.66 10.41 26.69
C ASP A 16 -1.49 11.93 26.58
N VAL A 17 -2.55 12.63 26.17
CA VAL A 17 -2.51 14.08 25.95
C VAL A 17 -3.85 14.74 26.26
N GLU A 18 -3.82 15.96 26.79
CA GLU A 18 -4.97 16.85 26.89
C GLU A 18 -4.90 17.93 25.80
N VAL A 19 -6.04 18.48 25.39
CA VAL A 19 -6.09 19.65 24.52
C VAL A 19 -6.69 20.82 25.31
N ARG A 20 -5.94 21.92 25.42
CA ARG A 20 -6.36 23.17 26.07
C ARG A 20 -6.13 24.33 25.12
N ASP A 21 -7.15 25.12 24.83
CA ASP A 21 -7.07 26.26 23.89
C ASP A 21 -6.46 25.89 22.53
N ASN A 22 -6.90 24.75 21.97
CA ASN A 22 -6.38 24.17 20.72
C ASN A 22 -4.88 23.82 20.75
N LYS A 23 -4.29 23.62 21.94
CA LYS A 23 -2.90 23.23 22.10
C LYS A 23 -2.75 21.96 22.92
N LEU A 24 -1.73 21.17 22.61
CA LEU A 24 -1.35 20.00 23.38
C LEU A 24 -0.92 20.42 24.79
N ALA A 25 -1.42 19.72 25.79
CA ALA A 25 -1.14 19.94 27.20
C ALA A 25 -0.98 18.61 27.93
N ASN A 26 -0.11 18.55 28.94
CA ASN A 26 0.12 17.37 29.77
C ASN A 26 0.47 16.11 28.96
N VAL A 27 1.31 16.27 27.94
CA VAL A 27 1.75 15.19 27.05
C VAL A 27 2.58 14.19 27.84
N ARG A 28 2.19 12.92 27.80
CA ARG A 28 2.93 11.80 28.38
C ARG A 28 3.20 10.78 27.31
N LEU A 29 4.45 10.35 27.20
CA LEU A 29 4.90 9.30 26.30
C LEU A 29 5.38 8.09 27.13
N SER A 30 4.84 6.92 26.84
CA SER A 30 5.14 5.65 27.52
C SER A 30 5.10 4.49 26.53
N GLY A 31 5.53 3.28 26.92
CA GLY A 31 5.58 2.13 26.01
C GLY A 31 6.53 1.02 26.48
N ASP A 32 6.85 0.08 25.58
CA ASP A 32 7.83 -1.00 25.82
C ASP A 32 9.18 -0.76 25.09
N PHE A 33 9.46 0.50 24.75
CA PHE A 33 10.74 0.99 24.23
C PHE A 33 11.75 1.29 25.35
N PHE A 34 13.02 1.47 24.98
CA PHE A 34 14.06 1.96 25.89
C PHE A 34 14.69 3.23 25.33
N ILE A 35 14.97 4.20 26.19
CA ILE A 35 15.61 5.46 25.85
C ILE A 35 16.78 5.66 26.81
N GLU A 36 17.94 6.06 26.30
CA GLU A 36 19.09 6.41 27.12
C GLU A 36 19.74 7.71 26.58
N PRO A 37 19.95 8.73 27.42
CA PRO A 37 19.60 8.79 28.83
C PRO A 37 18.11 9.15 29.04
N ASP A 38 17.56 8.91 30.23
CA ASP A 38 16.14 9.13 30.55
C ASP A 38 15.67 10.57 30.24
N GLU A 39 16.58 11.55 30.34
CA GLU A 39 16.35 12.97 30.00
C GLU A 39 15.83 13.19 28.57
N ALA A 40 16.11 12.29 27.63
CA ALA A 40 15.61 12.39 26.26
C ALA A 40 14.07 12.28 26.21
N LEU A 41 13.45 11.46 27.07
CA LEU A 41 12.01 11.36 27.16
C LEU A 41 11.36 12.69 27.58
N TRP A 42 12.02 13.41 28.51
CA TRP A 42 11.59 14.72 28.98
C TRP A 42 11.71 15.79 27.89
N ARG A 43 12.79 15.75 27.09
CA ARG A 43 12.95 16.67 25.94
C ARG A 43 11.89 16.44 24.88
N ILE A 44 11.62 15.18 24.55
CA ILE A 44 10.61 14.80 23.56
C ILE A 44 9.21 15.24 24.00
N THR A 45 8.81 14.90 25.22
CA THR A 45 7.49 15.31 25.75
C THR A 45 7.36 16.83 25.82
N HIS A 46 8.40 17.55 26.24
CA HIS A 46 8.41 19.00 26.26
C HIS A 46 8.32 19.64 24.86
N ALA A 47 8.93 19.03 23.84
CA ALA A 47 8.85 19.52 22.47
C ALA A 47 7.44 19.41 21.86
N LEU A 48 6.60 18.53 22.41
CA LEU A 48 5.20 18.36 22.00
C LEU A 48 4.25 19.31 22.73
N GLU A 49 4.61 19.77 23.94
CA GLU A 49 3.80 20.68 24.74
C GLU A 49 3.55 22.01 24.01
N GLY A 50 2.29 22.45 24.00
CA GLY A 50 1.89 23.72 23.40
C GLY A 50 1.74 23.72 21.87
N LEU A 51 2.06 22.61 21.19
CA LEU A 51 1.80 22.48 19.75
C LEU A 51 0.30 22.60 19.46
N PRO A 52 -0.13 23.23 18.35
CA PRO A 52 -1.52 23.19 17.93
C PRO A 52 -2.07 21.76 17.77
N ALA A 53 -3.31 21.51 18.17
CA ALA A 53 -3.91 20.17 18.09
C ALA A 53 -4.15 19.68 16.64
N ASP A 54 -4.13 20.59 15.67
CA ASP A 54 -4.21 20.33 14.23
C ASP A 54 -2.84 20.18 13.55
N THR A 55 -1.74 20.21 14.31
CA THR A 55 -0.38 19.99 13.78
C THR A 55 -0.29 18.65 13.04
N SER A 56 0.33 18.66 11.86
CA SER A 56 0.48 17.48 11.01
C SER A 56 1.41 16.44 11.66
N GLY A 57 1.27 15.15 11.31
CA GLY A 57 2.18 14.12 11.82
C GLY A 57 3.63 14.34 11.37
N GLU A 58 3.85 14.88 10.18
CA GLU A 58 5.19 15.21 9.67
C GLU A 58 5.84 16.31 10.53
N ASP A 59 5.10 17.37 10.82
CA ASP A 59 5.59 18.45 11.68
C ASP A 59 5.80 17.96 13.12
N ILE A 60 4.90 17.13 13.66
CA ILE A 60 5.08 16.53 14.99
C ILE A 60 6.37 15.69 15.01
N ALA A 61 6.62 14.86 13.99
CA ALA A 61 7.83 14.06 13.90
C ALA A 61 9.08 14.94 13.84
N ALA A 62 9.05 16.04 13.09
CA ALA A 62 10.15 17.00 13.01
C ALA A 62 10.44 17.67 14.36
N HIS A 63 9.40 18.02 15.14
CA HIS A 63 9.58 18.56 16.49
C HIS A 63 10.24 17.54 17.43
N VAL A 64 9.85 16.27 17.34
CA VAL A 64 10.46 15.18 18.12
C VAL A 64 11.92 14.95 17.70
N GLU A 65 12.21 14.97 16.40
CA GLU A 65 13.56 14.78 15.87
C GLU A 65 14.53 15.86 16.35
N VAL A 66 14.09 17.13 16.38
CA VAL A 66 14.90 18.26 16.91
C VAL A 66 15.17 18.12 18.41
N ALA A 67 14.30 17.43 19.16
CA ALA A 67 14.46 17.22 20.60
C ALA A 67 15.46 16.10 20.96
N ILE A 68 15.81 15.25 19.99
CA ILE A 68 16.73 14.13 20.16
C ILE A 68 18.17 14.59 19.87
N LEU A 69 19.07 14.37 20.82
CA LEU A 69 20.47 14.70 20.70
C LEU A 69 21.23 13.56 19.99
N PRO A 70 22.36 13.84 19.31
CA PRO A 70 23.18 12.81 18.69
C PRO A 70 23.73 11.74 19.66
N THR A 71 23.72 12.04 20.96
CA THR A 71 24.16 11.13 22.04
C THR A 71 23.04 10.25 22.57
N ASP A 72 21.79 10.50 22.19
CA ASP A 72 20.63 9.77 22.68
C ASP A 72 20.48 8.45 21.92
N ASN A 73 20.24 7.37 22.66
CA ASN A 73 19.94 6.07 22.11
C ASN A 73 18.44 5.80 22.24
N MET A 74 17.76 5.70 21.10
CA MET A 74 16.32 5.44 21.01
C MET A 74 16.10 3.99 20.57
N PHE A 75 15.93 3.07 21.51
CA PHE A 75 15.76 1.65 21.21
C PHE A 75 14.28 1.29 21.06
N GLY A 76 13.88 1.07 19.80
CA GLY A 76 12.52 0.66 19.49
C GLY A 76 11.51 1.82 19.39
N LEU A 77 11.97 3.06 19.38
CA LEU A 77 11.15 4.25 19.27
C LEU A 77 11.70 5.20 18.21
N THR A 78 10.83 5.74 17.38
CA THR A 78 11.18 6.68 16.31
C THR A 78 10.39 7.97 16.47
N PRO A 79 10.90 9.14 16.01
CA PRO A 79 10.14 10.39 15.99
C PRO A 79 8.77 10.25 15.32
N GLN A 80 8.73 9.51 14.22
CA GLN A 80 7.53 9.26 13.46
C GLN A 80 6.56 8.34 14.22
N GLY A 81 7.07 7.32 14.93
CA GLY A 81 6.26 6.48 15.81
C GLY A 81 5.56 7.27 16.91
N VAL A 82 6.26 8.25 17.50
CA VAL A 82 5.67 9.20 18.46
C VAL A 82 4.61 10.06 17.79
N ALA A 83 4.88 10.61 16.60
CA ALA A 83 3.93 11.45 15.88
C ALA A 83 2.61 10.75 15.56
N VAL A 84 2.67 9.49 15.10
CA VAL A 84 1.48 8.67 14.85
C VAL A 84 0.71 8.41 16.15
N ALA A 85 1.40 8.09 17.25
CA ALA A 85 0.76 7.91 18.56
C ALA A 85 0.05 9.19 19.04
N VAL A 86 0.65 10.38 18.84
CA VAL A 86 0.01 11.67 19.13
C VAL A 86 -1.25 11.88 18.27
N ARG A 87 -1.16 11.68 16.94
CA ARG A 87 -2.32 11.85 16.04
C ARG A 87 -3.47 10.88 16.39
N ARG A 88 -3.14 9.65 16.77
CA ARG A 88 -4.10 8.68 17.32
C ARG A 88 -4.73 9.18 18.60
N ALA A 89 -3.93 9.71 19.53
CA ALA A 89 -4.43 10.21 20.79
C ALA A 89 -5.42 11.36 20.60
N LEU A 90 -5.22 12.20 19.59
CA LEU A 90 -6.10 13.31 19.24
C LEU A 90 -7.38 12.89 18.50
N GLY A 91 -7.59 11.59 18.27
CA GLY A 91 -8.74 11.06 17.52
C GLY A 91 -8.63 11.29 16.01
N GLY A 92 -7.48 11.72 15.52
CA GLY A 92 -7.25 11.96 14.09
C GLY A 92 -7.06 10.67 13.28
N ALA A 93 -6.64 9.58 13.92
CA ALA A 93 -6.34 8.33 13.24
C ALA A 93 -7.23 7.16 13.69
N LEU A 94 -7.68 6.36 12.73
CA LEU A 94 -8.45 5.13 12.95
C LEU A 94 -7.52 3.94 13.24
N SER A 95 -8.01 2.98 14.02
CA SER A 95 -7.41 1.65 14.13
C SER A 95 -8.04 0.67 13.14
N TRP A 96 -7.36 -0.44 12.87
CA TRP A 96 -7.91 -1.51 12.02
C TRP A 96 -9.22 -2.06 12.58
N ASP A 97 -9.30 -2.28 13.89
CA ASP A 97 -10.48 -2.87 14.55
C ASP A 97 -11.69 -1.92 14.59
N ALA A 98 -11.48 -0.63 14.30
CA ALA A 98 -12.56 0.35 14.19
C ALA A 98 -13.25 0.34 12.81
N ILE A 99 -12.72 -0.44 11.86
CA ILE A 99 -13.23 -0.49 10.49
C ILE A 99 -13.92 -1.84 10.27
N ASP A 100 -15.20 -1.79 9.89
CA ASP A 100 -15.97 -2.94 9.46
C ASP A 100 -15.60 -3.28 8.01
N PHE A 101 -14.78 -4.33 7.82
CA PHE A 101 -14.21 -4.70 6.52
C PHE A 101 -14.99 -5.79 5.80
N GLU A 102 -14.92 -5.77 4.46
CA GLU A 102 -15.23 -6.92 3.62
C GLU A 102 -13.97 -7.53 2.98
N VAL A 103 -13.98 -8.84 2.76
CA VAL A 103 -13.08 -9.53 1.84
C VAL A 103 -13.87 -9.96 0.61
N ILE A 104 -13.46 -9.44 -0.54
CA ILE A 104 -14.09 -9.68 -1.84
C ILE A 104 -13.10 -10.48 -2.69
N HIS A 105 -13.54 -11.62 -3.24
CA HIS A 105 -12.81 -12.31 -4.30
C HIS A 105 -13.62 -12.19 -5.59
N THR A 106 -13.15 -11.40 -6.54
CA THR A 106 -13.94 -11.07 -7.73
C THR A 106 -13.95 -12.24 -8.74
N PRO A 107 -15.02 -12.37 -9.55
CA PRO A 107 -14.96 -13.24 -10.72
C PRO A 107 -13.88 -12.77 -11.70
N VAL A 108 -13.54 -13.66 -12.63
CA VAL A 108 -12.65 -13.34 -13.75
C VAL A 108 -13.35 -12.32 -14.66
N ILE A 109 -12.79 -11.12 -14.78
CA ILE A 109 -13.30 -10.05 -15.64
C ILE A 109 -12.20 -9.43 -16.50
N HIS A 110 -12.58 -8.50 -17.39
CA HIS A 110 -11.60 -7.78 -18.21
C HIS A 110 -10.58 -7.04 -17.32
N PRO A 111 -9.26 -7.17 -17.58
CA PRO A 111 -8.24 -6.61 -16.70
C PRO A 111 -8.33 -5.09 -16.51
N VAL A 112 -8.64 -4.33 -17.57
CA VAL A 112 -8.79 -2.86 -17.47
C VAL A 112 -10.04 -2.49 -16.66
N LEU A 113 -11.06 -3.35 -16.63
CA LEU A 113 -12.24 -3.16 -15.78
C LEU A 113 -11.88 -3.36 -14.30
N ASN A 114 -11.01 -4.33 -13.97
CA ASN A 114 -10.45 -4.47 -12.62
C ASN A 114 -9.74 -3.19 -12.14
N MET A 115 -8.93 -2.55 -13.00
CA MET A 115 -8.30 -1.27 -12.67
C MET A 115 -9.29 -0.11 -12.56
N THR A 116 -10.38 -0.17 -13.33
CA THR A 116 -11.44 0.85 -13.29
C THR A 116 -12.18 0.79 -11.95
N LEU A 117 -12.40 -0.42 -11.43
CA LEU A 117 -12.96 -0.65 -10.10
C LEU A 117 -12.05 -0.12 -8.96
N ASP A 118 -10.74 0.03 -9.17
CA ASP A 118 -9.86 0.74 -8.22
C ASP A 118 -10.10 2.26 -8.19
N GLU A 119 -10.87 2.81 -9.15
CA GLU A 119 -11.36 4.20 -9.12
C GLU A 119 -12.80 4.28 -8.61
N THR A 120 -13.71 3.43 -9.10
CA THR A 120 -15.15 3.58 -8.81
C THR A 120 -15.56 3.03 -7.45
N LEU A 121 -14.96 1.94 -6.97
CA LEU A 121 -15.32 1.37 -5.66
C LEU A 121 -14.93 2.29 -4.49
N PRO A 122 -13.75 2.94 -4.47
CA PRO A 122 -13.46 3.95 -3.43
C PRO A 122 -14.47 5.11 -3.40
N GLU A 123 -15.04 5.51 -4.54
CA GLU A 123 -16.09 6.52 -4.58
C GLU A 123 -17.39 6.02 -3.92
N ALA A 124 -17.77 4.75 -4.13
CA ALA A 124 -18.92 4.13 -3.47
C ALA A 124 -18.72 4.01 -1.94
N VAL A 125 -17.53 3.61 -1.50
CA VAL A 125 -17.19 3.59 -0.06
C VAL A 125 -17.28 5.00 0.52
N ALA A 126 -16.78 6.02 -0.18
CA ALA A 126 -16.87 7.41 0.26
C ALA A 126 -18.31 7.93 0.39
N ARG A 127 -19.25 7.42 -0.41
CA ARG A 127 -20.68 7.72 -0.31
C ARG A 127 -21.41 6.90 0.77
N GLY A 128 -20.73 5.96 1.43
CA GLY A 128 -21.33 5.06 2.42
C GLY A 128 -22.20 3.96 1.81
N GLU A 129 -22.08 3.71 0.51
CA GLU A 129 -22.84 2.66 -0.20
C GLU A 129 -22.20 1.28 -0.03
N ARG A 130 -20.92 1.24 0.36
CA ARG A 130 -20.13 0.03 0.56
C ARG A 130 -19.16 0.21 1.74
N LYS A 131 -18.85 -0.89 2.42
CA LYS A 131 -17.83 -0.94 3.47
C LYS A 131 -16.40 -0.86 2.90
N PRO A 132 -15.40 -0.34 3.63
CA PRO A 132 -13.99 -0.57 3.30
C PRO A 132 -13.70 -2.07 3.07
N PHE A 133 -12.77 -2.40 2.19
CA PHE A 133 -12.60 -3.80 1.78
C PHE A 133 -11.17 -4.15 1.35
N LEU A 134 -10.84 -5.44 1.45
CA LEU A 134 -9.78 -6.09 0.68
C LEU A 134 -10.42 -6.82 -0.51
N ARG A 135 -9.99 -6.49 -1.72
CA ARG A 135 -10.47 -7.13 -2.95
C ARG A 135 -9.33 -7.84 -3.66
N ILE A 136 -9.39 -9.16 -3.71
CA ILE A 136 -8.52 -9.98 -4.57
C ILE A 136 -9.22 -10.13 -5.90
N TRP A 137 -8.50 -9.88 -7.00
CA TRP A 137 -9.12 -9.85 -8.32
C TRP A 137 -8.40 -10.70 -9.37
N GLU A 138 -9.21 -11.27 -10.26
CA GLU A 138 -8.83 -12.22 -11.31
C GLU A 138 -9.20 -11.67 -12.69
N TRP A 139 -8.49 -12.09 -13.74
CA TRP A 139 -8.66 -11.56 -15.10
C TRP A 139 -8.40 -12.59 -16.20
N ASP A 140 -8.91 -12.31 -17.42
CA ASP A 140 -9.05 -13.29 -18.49
C ASP A 140 -8.00 -13.23 -19.62
N ARG A 141 -7.11 -12.23 -19.64
CA ARG A 141 -6.13 -12.04 -20.72
C ARG A 141 -4.82 -11.37 -20.28
N PRO A 142 -3.69 -11.59 -20.98
CA PRO A 142 -2.44 -10.89 -20.69
C PRO A 142 -2.58 -9.37 -20.70
N LEU A 143 -1.88 -8.71 -19.78
CA LEU A 143 -2.01 -7.29 -19.50
C LEU A 143 -0.63 -6.69 -19.16
N VAL A 144 -0.37 -5.49 -19.70
CA VAL A 144 0.62 -4.58 -19.15
C VAL A 144 -0.09 -3.41 -18.46
N VAL A 145 0.27 -3.15 -17.20
CA VAL A 145 -0.27 -2.04 -16.43
C VAL A 145 0.80 -0.97 -16.24
N MET A 146 0.62 0.15 -16.92
CA MET A 146 1.44 1.34 -16.75
C MET A 146 0.97 2.16 -15.55
N GLY A 147 1.94 2.76 -14.84
CA GLY A 147 1.64 3.77 -13.84
C GLY A 147 1.06 5.04 -14.44
N SER A 148 0.30 5.79 -13.63
CA SER A 148 -0.42 7.00 -14.02
C SER A 148 0.47 8.05 -14.70
N TYR A 149 1.75 8.14 -14.32
CA TYR A 149 2.73 9.14 -14.80
C TYR A 149 3.79 8.55 -15.75
N GLN A 150 3.61 7.33 -16.26
CA GLN A 150 4.58 6.72 -17.19
C GLN A 150 4.28 7.09 -18.65
N SER A 151 5.30 7.19 -19.48
CA SER A 151 5.12 7.41 -20.93
C SER A 151 4.92 6.08 -21.65
N TYR A 152 3.89 5.98 -22.49
CA TYR A 152 3.62 4.75 -23.25
C TYR A 152 4.82 4.36 -24.12
N SER A 153 5.38 5.31 -24.87
CA SER A 153 6.50 5.06 -25.78
C SER A 153 7.79 4.65 -25.06
N ASN A 154 7.95 5.05 -23.79
CA ASN A 154 9.17 4.75 -23.03
C ASN A 154 9.11 3.38 -22.36
N GLU A 155 7.90 2.91 -22.06
CA GLU A 155 7.68 1.70 -21.27
C GLU A 155 7.28 0.49 -22.12
N ILE A 156 6.62 0.72 -23.26
CA ILE A 156 5.94 -0.34 -24.03
C ILE A 156 6.61 -0.54 -25.38
N ASN A 157 7.00 -1.79 -25.64
CA ASN A 157 7.35 -2.24 -26.98
C ASN A 157 6.08 -2.67 -27.73
N GLN A 158 5.60 -1.84 -28.66
CA GLN A 158 4.37 -2.12 -29.39
C GLN A 158 4.45 -3.41 -30.22
N GLU A 159 5.62 -3.73 -30.80
CA GLU A 159 5.78 -4.96 -31.57
C GLU A 159 5.61 -6.20 -30.69
N GLY A 160 6.13 -6.16 -29.46
CA GLY A 160 5.93 -7.21 -28.47
C GLY A 160 4.49 -7.33 -28.01
N VAL A 161 3.82 -6.19 -27.80
CA VAL A 161 2.38 -6.15 -27.47
C VAL A 161 1.55 -6.83 -28.56
N ASP A 162 1.78 -6.48 -29.83
CA ASP A 162 1.04 -7.02 -30.96
C ASP A 162 1.32 -8.51 -31.16
N LYS A 163 2.60 -8.92 -31.05
CA LYS A 163 3.05 -10.31 -31.18
C LYS A 163 2.37 -11.23 -30.16
N TRP A 164 2.24 -10.79 -28.91
CA TRP A 164 1.75 -11.60 -27.81
C TRP A 164 0.27 -11.33 -27.45
N GLY A 165 -0.40 -10.41 -28.16
CA GLY A 165 -1.80 -10.07 -27.92
C GLY A 165 -2.05 -9.45 -26.55
N ILE A 166 -1.13 -8.58 -26.10
CA ILE A 166 -1.16 -8.02 -24.74
C ILE A 166 -2.15 -6.85 -24.68
N THR A 167 -3.01 -6.85 -23.66
CA THR A 167 -3.82 -5.66 -23.35
C THR A 167 -2.93 -4.62 -22.67
N VAL A 168 -3.01 -3.34 -23.03
CA VAL A 168 -2.29 -2.28 -22.31
C VAL A 168 -3.28 -1.40 -21.56
N GLY A 169 -3.07 -1.26 -20.26
CA GLY A 169 -3.88 -0.41 -19.38
C GLY A 169 -3.02 0.59 -18.63
N ARG A 170 -3.59 1.76 -18.33
CA ARG A 170 -3.02 2.74 -17.40
C ARG A 170 -3.84 2.79 -16.11
N ARG A 171 -3.20 2.53 -14.97
CA ARG A 171 -3.84 2.62 -13.65
C ARG A 171 -3.81 4.06 -13.11
N ILE A 172 -4.65 4.33 -12.11
CA ILE A 172 -4.76 5.66 -11.48
C ILE A 172 -3.63 5.99 -10.50
N THR A 173 -2.92 4.98 -10.00
CA THR A 173 -1.82 5.11 -9.05
C THR A 173 -0.48 5.32 -9.78
N GLY A 174 0.51 5.87 -9.07
CA GLY A 174 1.89 5.99 -9.57
C GLY A 174 2.62 4.65 -9.63
N GLY A 175 3.96 4.70 -9.75
CA GLY A 175 4.82 3.51 -9.81
C GLY A 175 5.12 3.04 -11.23
N GLY A 176 5.92 1.97 -11.35
CA GLY A 176 6.41 1.46 -12.63
C GLY A 176 5.41 0.61 -13.41
N THR A 177 5.84 0.14 -14.57
CA THR A 177 5.08 -0.73 -15.46
C THR A 177 5.17 -2.20 -15.03
N MET A 178 4.05 -2.93 -15.11
CA MET A 178 3.97 -4.34 -14.69
C MET A 178 3.39 -5.20 -15.81
N PHE A 179 4.05 -6.30 -16.13
CA PHE A 179 3.53 -7.36 -17.02
C PHE A 179 2.83 -8.44 -16.19
N MET A 180 1.62 -8.83 -16.59
CA MET A 180 0.78 -9.81 -15.89
C MET A 180 0.04 -10.70 -16.89
N GLU A 181 -0.13 -11.98 -16.55
CA GLU A 181 -0.93 -12.93 -17.31
C GLU A 181 -1.92 -13.63 -16.36
N PRO A 182 -3.07 -14.10 -16.88
CA PRO A 182 -4.02 -14.86 -16.09
C PRO A 182 -3.33 -15.96 -15.30
N GLY A 183 -3.37 -15.80 -13.98
CA GLY A 183 -2.85 -16.77 -13.04
C GLY A 183 -1.34 -16.82 -12.81
N ASN A 184 -0.56 -15.91 -13.39
CA ASN A 184 0.85 -15.75 -13.05
C ASN A 184 1.09 -14.76 -11.90
N CYS A 185 0.06 -14.03 -11.46
CA CYS A 185 0.14 -13.09 -10.35
C CYS A 185 -1.02 -13.30 -9.36
N ILE A 186 -0.82 -12.87 -8.12
CA ILE A 186 -1.88 -12.61 -7.14
C ILE A 186 -1.97 -11.10 -6.98
N THR A 187 -3.13 -10.54 -7.26
CA THR A 187 -3.35 -9.09 -7.18
C THR A 187 -4.48 -8.77 -6.23
N TYR A 188 -4.28 -7.75 -5.40
CA TYR A 188 -5.31 -7.27 -4.50
C TYR A 188 -5.33 -5.75 -4.41
N SER A 189 -6.49 -5.21 -4.03
CA SER A 189 -6.70 -3.79 -3.75
C SER A 189 -7.35 -3.66 -2.38
N LEU A 190 -6.73 -2.90 -1.49
CA LEU A 190 -7.24 -2.54 -0.17
C LEU A 190 -7.76 -1.10 -0.23
N VAL A 191 -9.04 -0.91 0.09
CA VAL A 191 -9.68 0.40 0.16
C VAL A 191 -9.99 0.71 1.61
N VAL A 192 -9.39 1.81 2.11
CA VAL A 192 -9.45 2.21 3.52
C VAL A 192 -9.63 3.73 3.64
N PRO A 193 -10.19 4.24 4.76
CA PRO A 193 -10.14 5.66 5.08
C PRO A 193 -8.68 6.13 5.21
N THR A 194 -8.36 7.34 4.74
CA THR A 194 -7.02 7.92 4.93
C THR A 194 -6.69 8.12 6.41
N ALA A 195 -7.72 8.27 7.26
CA ALA A 195 -7.57 8.31 8.71
C ALA A 195 -6.85 7.08 9.28
N LEU A 196 -6.88 5.92 8.61
CA LEU A 196 -6.16 4.72 9.06
C LEU A 196 -4.63 4.91 9.05
N VAL A 197 -4.12 5.77 8.16
CA VAL A 197 -2.69 6.09 8.01
C VAL A 197 -2.37 7.54 8.38
N GLU A 198 -3.29 8.21 9.07
CA GLU A 198 -3.11 9.59 9.51
C GLU A 198 -1.85 9.72 10.37
N GLY A 199 -1.03 10.72 10.05
CA GLY A 199 0.24 10.97 10.74
C GLY A 199 1.40 10.09 10.31
N MET A 200 1.19 9.14 9.38
CA MET A 200 2.26 8.37 8.76
C MET A 200 2.78 9.07 7.51
N SER A 201 4.08 8.96 7.26
CA SER A 201 4.64 9.28 5.92
C SER A 201 4.20 8.22 4.90
N PHE A 202 4.30 8.53 3.60
CA PHE A 202 4.08 7.54 2.53
C PHE A 202 4.96 6.30 2.70
N LEU A 203 6.23 6.47 3.09
CA LEU A 203 7.14 5.35 3.29
C LEU A 203 6.67 4.39 4.40
N GLN A 204 5.98 4.91 5.41
CA GLN A 204 5.46 4.12 6.53
C GLN A 204 4.09 3.50 6.25
N SER A 205 3.25 4.18 5.47
CA SER A 205 1.90 3.68 5.15
C SER A 205 1.97 2.34 4.40
N TYR A 206 2.93 2.17 3.48
CA TYR A 206 3.09 0.92 2.73
C TYR A 206 3.33 -0.32 3.61
N PRO A 207 4.41 -0.42 4.43
CA PRO A 207 4.63 -1.59 5.26
C PRO A 207 3.53 -1.77 6.32
N PHE A 208 2.91 -0.68 6.78
CA PHE A 208 1.77 -0.75 7.68
C PHE A 208 0.54 -1.41 7.01
N LEU A 209 0.21 -1.02 5.78
CA LEU A 209 -0.90 -1.61 5.00
C LEU A 209 -0.56 -3.02 4.48
N ASP A 210 0.72 -3.34 4.26
CA ASP A 210 1.20 -4.65 3.82
C ASP A 210 1.44 -5.64 4.97
N ALA A 211 1.36 -5.21 6.23
CA ALA A 211 1.70 -6.06 7.38
C ALA A 211 0.92 -7.38 7.41
N TRP A 212 -0.36 -7.37 7.02
CA TRP A 212 -1.19 -8.57 6.96
C TRP A 212 -0.71 -9.55 5.88
N VAL A 213 -0.23 -9.06 4.72
CA VAL A 213 0.19 -9.92 3.61
C VAL A 213 1.56 -10.52 3.90
N ILE A 214 2.44 -9.81 4.61
CA ILE A 214 3.70 -10.37 5.10
C ILE A 214 3.42 -11.55 6.06
N GLU A 215 2.44 -11.40 6.95
CA GLU A 215 2.00 -12.50 7.82
C GLU A 215 1.42 -13.68 7.02
N ALA A 216 0.58 -13.40 6.01
CA ALA A 216 0.00 -14.43 5.16
C ALA A 216 1.06 -15.18 4.34
N LEU A 217 2.07 -14.45 3.82
CA LEU A 217 3.22 -15.01 3.11
C LEU A 217 4.04 -15.94 4.01
N ALA A 218 4.26 -15.56 5.28
CA ALA A 218 4.95 -16.40 6.24
C ALA A 218 4.20 -17.72 6.49
N ARG A 219 2.86 -17.71 6.55
CA ARG A 219 2.02 -18.91 6.72
C ARG A 219 2.12 -19.89 5.56
N VAL A 220 2.42 -19.42 4.35
CA VAL A 220 2.67 -20.27 3.16
C VAL A 220 4.15 -20.59 2.94
N GLY A 221 5.01 -20.29 3.92
CA GLY A 221 6.44 -20.62 3.88
C GLY A 221 7.33 -19.61 3.15
N VAL A 222 6.80 -18.44 2.78
CA VAL A 222 7.59 -17.36 2.15
C VAL A 222 8.06 -16.38 3.21
N LYS A 223 9.38 -16.31 3.42
CA LYS A 223 10.01 -15.31 4.29
C LYS A 223 10.11 -13.96 3.58
N ALA A 224 8.99 -13.25 3.55
CA ALA A 224 8.91 -11.94 2.92
C ALA A 224 9.40 -10.83 3.85
N HIS A 225 10.07 -9.83 3.28
CA HIS A 225 10.45 -8.59 3.93
C HIS A 225 10.20 -7.41 3.00
N TYR A 226 10.08 -6.23 3.60
CA TYR A 226 9.79 -5.01 2.87
C TYR A 226 11.07 -4.32 2.41
N VAL A 227 11.09 -3.84 1.18
CA VAL A 227 12.20 -3.05 0.62
C VAL A 227 11.64 -1.70 0.14
N PRO A 228 12.02 -0.58 0.80
CA PRO A 228 11.62 0.75 0.37
C PRO A 228 11.89 1.03 -1.11
N LEU A 229 11.00 1.73 -1.82
CA LEU A 229 9.83 2.47 -1.29
C LEU A 229 8.54 1.65 -1.17
N ASN A 230 8.41 0.49 -1.81
CA ASN A 230 7.12 -0.21 -1.98
C ASN A 230 7.26 -1.67 -2.46
N ASP A 231 8.46 -2.25 -2.40
CA ASP A 231 8.72 -3.62 -2.86
C ASP A 231 8.51 -4.62 -1.71
N ILE A 232 7.90 -5.77 -2.03
CA ILE A 232 7.90 -6.96 -1.17
C ILE A 232 8.88 -7.97 -1.78
N ALA A 233 9.86 -8.39 -0.99
CA ALA A 233 10.94 -9.28 -1.44
C ALA A 233 11.13 -10.46 -0.49
N SER A 234 11.87 -11.45 -0.94
CA SER A 234 12.37 -12.59 -0.17
C SER A 234 13.87 -12.72 -0.37
N ASP A 235 14.52 -13.64 0.37
CA ASP A 235 15.94 -13.96 0.19
C ASP A 235 16.29 -14.39 -1.25
N LYS A 236 15.28 -14.85 -2.02
CA LYS A 236 15.46 -15.32 -3.40
C LYS A 236 15.20 -14.26 -4.46
N GLY A 237 14.61 -13.12 -4.10
CA GLY A 237 14.31 -12.05 -5.05
C GLY A 237 13.02 -11.28 -4.74
N LYS A 238 12.68 -10.36 -5.65
CA LYS A 238 11.45 -9.56 -5.54
C LYS A 238 10.24 -10.46 -5.79
N ILE A 239 9.24 -10.35 -4.92
CA ILE A 239 7.96 -11.04 -5.05
C ILE A 239 6.94 -10.10 -5.70
N GLY A 240 6.89 -8.83 -5.29
CA GLY A 240 5.93 -7.90 -5.84
C GLY A 240 6.12 -6.48 -5.36
N GLY A 241 5.13 -5.64 -5.61
CA GLY A 241 5.16 -4.26 -5.17
C GLY A 241 3.78 -3.63 -5.08
N ALA A 242 3.71 -2.61 -4.23
CA ALA A 242 2.49 -1.89 -3.93
C ALA A 242 2.43 -0.54 -4.64
N ALA A 243 1.24 0.02 -4.83
CA ALA A 243 1.06 1.42 -5.19
C ALA A 243 -0.19 1.97 -4.51
N GLN A 244 -0.15 3.26 -4.19
CA GLN A 244 -1.22 3.93 -3.47
C GLN A 244 -1.75 5.15 -4.23
N LYS A 245 -3.01 5.49 -3.98
CA LYS A 245 -3.59 6.79 -4.31
C LYS A 245 -4.54 7.23 -3.20
N HIS A 246 -4.34 8.45 -2.72
CA HIS A 246 -5.23 9.12 -1.78
C HIS A 246 -6.25 9.92 -2.60
N PHE A 247 -7.53 9.75 -2.29
CA PHE A 247 -8.61 10.52 -2.90
C PHE A 247 -8.99 11.69 -2.00
N ALA A 248 -9.43 12.79 -2.60
CA ALA A 248 -9.91 13.96 -1.86
C ALA A 248 -11.15 13.67 -0.99
N THR A 249 -11.80 12.52 -1.20
CA THR A 249 -12.95 12.03 -0.43
C THR A 249 -12.59 11.50 0.96
N GLY A 250 -11.31 11.48 1.35
CA GLY A 250 -10.86 10.92 2.64
C GLY A 250 -10.68 9.41 2.64
N TYR A 251 -10.63 8.79 1.46
CA TYR A 251 -10.33 7.36 1.27
C TYR A 251 -9.10 7.19 0.39
N MET A 252 -8.50 6.02 0.45
CA MET A 252 -7.36 5.65 -0.39
C MET A 252 -7.50 4.22 -0.91
N VAL A 253 -6.82 3.95 -2.02
CA VAL A 253 -6.56 2.60 -2.50
C VAL A 253 -5.08 2.29 -2.32
N HIS A 254 -4.79 1.13 -1.75
CA HIS A 254 -3.48 0.49 -1.71
C HIS A 254 -3.59 -0.84 -2.43
N HIS A 255 -2.97 -0.97 -3.59
CA HIS A 255 -3.03 -2.21 -4.36
C HIS A 255 -1.66 -2.82 -4.58
N VAL A 256 -1.61 -4.13 -4.71
CA VAL A 256 -0.37 -4.89 -4.76
C VAL A 256 -0.50 -6.00 -5.79
N THR A 257 0.53 -6.14 -6.61
CA THR A 257 0.72 -7.30 -7.48
C THR A 257 1.89 -8.11 -6.95
N LEU A 258 1.66 -9.39 -6.69
CA LEU A 258 2.66 -10.37 -6.28
C LEU A 258 2.84 -11.43 -7.37
N ALA A 259 4.06 -11.66 -7.81
CA ALA A 259 4.41 -12.69 -8.77
C ALA A 259 4.20 -14.09 -8.18
N TYR A 260 3.31 -14.85 -8.79
CA TYR A 260 3.11 -16.27 -8.50
C TYR A 260 3.91 -17.15 -9.47
N ASP A 261 3.98 -16.76 -10.75
CA ASP A 261 4.80 -17.32 -11.82
C ASP A 261 5.25 -16.18 -12.76
N ILE A 262 6.21 -16.38 -13.66
CA ILE A 262 6.59 -15.34 -14.64
C ILE A 262 7.13 -15.92 -15.94
N ASP A 263 6.64 -15.40 -17.07
CA ASP A 263 7.23 -15.61 -18.39
C ASP A 263 8.18 -14.45 -18.70
N ALA A 264 9.45 -14.62 -18.31
CA ALA A 264 10.45 -13.57 -18.42
C ALA A 264 10.72 -13.17 -19.87
N ASP A 265 10.68 -14.12 -20.81
CA ASP A 265 10.98 -13.84 -22.22
C ASP A 265 9.88 -12.97 -22.85
N LYS A 266 8.59 -13.28 -22.60
CA LYS A 266 7.50 -12.41 -23.04
C LYS A 266 7.55 -11.03 -22.40
N MET A 267 7.86 -10.95 -21.10
CA MET A 267 7.98 -9.66 -20.42
C MET A 267 9.04 -8.78 -21.10
N MET A 268 10.19 -9.37 -21.44
CA MET A 268 11.30 -8.69 -22.11
C MET A 268 10.96 -8.25 -23.53
N ASP A 269 10.15 -9.02 -24.25
CA ASP A 269 9.64 -8.64 -25.57
C ASP A 269 8.68 -7.45 -25.50
N VAL A 270 7.89 -7.35 -24.42
CA VAL A 270 6.77 -6.41 -24.31
C VAL A 270 7.15 -5.08 -23.64
N LEU A 271 8.15 -5.09 -22.75
CA LEU A 271 8.57 -3.90 -22.02
C LEU A 271 9.83 -3.29 -22.65
N ASN A 272 9.80 -1.98 -22.88
CA ASN A 272 10.99 -1.22 -23.25
C ASN A 272 11.90 -1.10 -22.03
N MET A 273 12.89 -1.98 -21.96
CA MET A 273 14.01 -1.79 -21.05
C MET A 273 14.94 -0.74 -21.66
N GLY A 274 14.67 0.54 -21.44
CA GLY A 274 15.46 1.64 -22.03
C GLY A 274 16.97 1.50 -21.81
N ASP A 275 17.76 2.21 -22.62
CA ASP A 275 19.24 2.30 -22.65
C ASP A 275 19.93 2.84 -21.36
N ALA A 276 19.27 2.71 -20.21
CA ALA A 276 19.67 3.29 -18.93
C ALA A 276 20.88 2.60 -18.27
N GLY A 277 21.54 1.65 -18.94
CA GLY A 277 22.80 1.03 -18.49
C GLY A 277 23.98 1.96 -18.24
N LYS A 278 23.84 3.30 -18.29
CA LYS A 278 24.94 4.25 -18.06
C LYS A 278 24.68 5.48 -17.19
N ASN A 279 23.44 5.84 -16.79
CA ASN A 279 23.29 7.02 -15.93
C ASN A 279 22.14 6.94 -14.90
N ASN A 280 22.57 7.15 -13.66
CA ASN A 280 21.89 7.13 -12.38
C ASN A 280 20.46 7.76 -12.33
N ARG A 281 19.58 7.12 -11.52
CA ARG A 281 18.26 7.57 -10.98
C ARG A 281 16.93 7.06 -11.61
N GLY A 282 16.89 5.86 -12.19
CA GLY A 282 15.61 5.22 -12.58
C GLY A 282 15.52 3.70 -12.44
N HIS A 283 16.62 3.03 -12.13
CA HIS A 283 16.65 1.57 -12.01
C HIS A 283 16.20 1.12 -10.63
N ARG A 284 15.09 0.37 -10.54
CA ARG A 284 14.94 -0.62 -9.45
C ARG A 284 13.86 -1.70 -9.64
N SER A 285 12.87 -1.54 -10.53
CA SER A 285 11.75 -2.50 -10.59
C SER A 285 11.91 -3.65 -11.58
N ALA A 286 12.48 -3.44 -12.78
CA ALA A 286 12.47 -4.45 -13.86
C ALA A 286 13.63 -5.46 -13.81
N ASN A 287 14.75 -5.13 -13.17
CA ASN A 287 16.00 -5.92 -13.27
C ASN A 287 16.37 -6.70 -12.00
N LYS A 288 15.51 -6.70 -10.98
CA LYS A 288 15.67 -7.65 -9.86
C LYS A 288 15.08 -8.97 -10.32
N ARG A 289 15.86 -10.06 -10.27
CA ARG A 289 15.38 -11.42 -10.53
C ARG A 289 14.12 -11.65 -9.69
N VAL A 290 12.96 -11.70 -10.37
CA VAL A 290 11.68 -12.04 -9.74
C VAL A 290 11.77 -13.52 -9.40
N ASP A 291 11.55 -13.89 -8.15
CA ASP A 291 11.45 -15.30 -7.75
C ASP A 291 10.01 -15.60 -7.32
N PRO A 292 9.20 -16.22 -8.21
CA PRO A 292 7.76 -16.32 -8.01
C PRO A 292 7.36 -17.23 -6.85
N MET A 293 6.22 -16.97 -6.22
CA MET A 293 5.75 -17.75 -5.06
C MET A 293 5.62 -19.25 -5.33
N LYS A 294 5.33 -19.67 -6.56
CA LYS A 294 5.22 -21.09 -6.95
C LYS A 294 6.54 -21.84 -6.75
N SER A 295 7.69 -21.25 -7.08
CA SER A 295 9.01 -21.87 -6.90
C SER A 295 9.40 -21.97 -5.42
N GLN A 296 8.89 -21.06 -4.60
CA GLN A 296 9.22 -20.96 -3.18
C GLN A 296 8.37 -21.88 -2.31
N THR A 297 7.08 -22.01 -2.63
CA THR A 297 6.09 -22.70 -1.79
C THR A 297 5.75 -24.10 -2.31
N GLY A 298 5.78 -24.31 -3.64
CA GLY A 298 5.18 -25.48 -4.28
C GLY A 298 3.65 -25.56 -4.18
N MET A 299 3.00 -24.53 -3.63
CA MET A 299 1.55 -24.48 -3.45
C MET A 299 0.85 -23.99 -4.71
N ALA A 300 -0.38 -24.46 -4.92
CA ALA A 300 -1.26 -23.93 -5.96
C ALA A 300 -1.74 -22.50 -5.61
N ARG A 301 -1.91 -21.64 -6.63
CA ARG A 301 -2.26 -20.22 -6.47
C ARG A 301 -3.53 -20.01 -5.65
N ASP A 302 -4.57 -20.80 -5.94
CA ASP A 302 -5.86 -20.76 -5.24
C ASP A 302 -5.69 -21.01 -3.73
N LYS A 303 -4.82 -21.94 -3.34
CA LYS A 303 -4.54 -22.21 -1.92
C LYS A 303 -3.84 -21.05 -1.23
N ILE A 304 -2.94 -20.35 -1.92
CA ILE A 304 -2.30 -19.14 -1.38
C ILE A 304 -3.35 -18.02 -1.21
N ILE A 305 -4.23 -17.82 -2.20
CA ILE A 305 -5.32 -16.85 -2.14
C ILE A 305 -6.25 -17.14 -0.96
N GLU A 306 -6.62 -18.40 -0.72
CA GLU A 306 -7.44 -18.76 0.45
C GLU A 306 -6.74 -18.46 1.78
N VAL A 307 -5.42 -18.66 1.88
CA VAL A 307 -4.66 -18.26 3.07
C VAL A 307 -4.66 -16.74 3.24
N PHE A 308 -4.57 -15.96 2.15
CA PHE A 308 -4.61 -14.50 2.21
C PHE A 308 -5.97 -14.00 2.72
N LYS A 309 -7.06 -14.50 2.14
CA LYS A 309 -8.44 -14.19 2.57
C LYS A 309 -8.64 -14.51 4.04
N ALA A 310 -8.27 -15.73 4.46
CA ALA A 310 -8.42 -16.19 5.84
C ALA A 310 -7.57 -15.38 6.81
N THR A 311 -6.35 -14.99 6.42
CA THR A 311 -5.46 -14.17 7.26
C THR A 311 -6.04 -12.79 7.48
N PHE A 312 -6.48 -12.10 6.42
CA PHE A 312 -7.08 -10.77 6.55
C PHE A 312 -8.38 -10.82 7.36
N ALA A 313 -9.28 -11.77 7.05
CA ALA A 313 -10.54 -11.93 7.76
C ALA A 313 -10.35 -12.23 9.25
N SER A 314 -9.44 -13.15 9.60
CA SER A 314 -9.13 -13.48 10.99
C SER A 314 -8.47 -12.32 11.74
N LYS A 315 -7.68 -11.49 11.06
CA LYS A 315 -6.91 -10.41 11.69
C LYS A 315 -7.76 -9.17 11.96
N TYR A 316 -8.71 -8.87 11.09
CA TYR A 316 -9.49 -7.62 11.13
C TYR A 316 -11.00 -7.85 11.21
N GLY A 317 -11.45 -9.07 11.50
CA GLY A 317 -12.88 -9.39 11.64
C GLY A 317 -13.70 -9.20 10.36
N ALA A 318 -13.06 -9.24 9.19
CA ALA A 318 -13.71 -8.91 7.93
C ALA A 318 -14.76 -9.96 7.52
N SER A 319 -15.94 -9.50 7.09
CA SER A 319 -16.98 -10.35 6.54
C SER A 319 -16.74 -10.67 5.06
N GLU A 320 -17.38 -11.70 4.53
CA GLU A 320 -17.37 -11.96 3.08
C GLU A 320 -18.20 -10.91 2.34
N GLY A 321 -17.65 -10.36 1.24
CA GLY A 321 -18.31 -9.41 0.36
C GLY A 321 -18.29 -9.87 -1.10
N HIS A 322 -19.10 -9.22 -1.93
CA HIS A 322 -19.19 -9.51 -3.37
C HIS A 322 -19.30 -8.21 -4.16
N LEU A 323 -18.92 -8.26 -5.45
CA LEU A 323 -19.26 -7.20 -6.40
C LEU A 323 -20.73 -7.33 -6.77
N THR A 324 -21.43 -6.20 -6.81
CA THR A 324 -22.80 -6.12 -7.28
C THR A 324 -22.83 -5.83 -8.78
N ASP A 325 -23.98 -6.09 -9.42
CA ASP A 325 -24.18 -5.73 -10.84
C ASP A 325 -24.06 -4.21 -11.05
N GLU A 326 -24.43 -3.42 -10.05
CA GLU A 326 -24.31 -1.96 -10.09
C GLU A 326 -22.85 -1.51 -10.05
N ASP A 327 -22.00 -2.14 -9.23
CA ASP A 327 -20.55 -1.86 -9.22
C ASP A 327 -19.95 -2.10 -10.62
N LEU A 328 -20.35 -3.20 -11.26
CA LEU A 328 -19.87 -3.56 -12.60
C LEU A 328 -20.42 -2.61 -13.66
N ARG A 329 -21.68 -2.18 -13.57
CA ARG A 329 -22.28 -1.19 -14.47
C ARG A 329 -21.56 0.15 -14.41
N ILE A 330 -21.35 0.70 -13.20
CA ILE A 330 -20.64 1.97 -12.99
C ILE A 330 -19.19 1.85 -13.49
N ALA A 331 -18.52 0.74 -13.21
CA ALA A 331 -17.17 0.51 -13.70
C ALA A 331 -17.13 0.40 -15.24
N GLN A 332 -18.13 -0.21 -15.86
CA GLN A 332 -18.22 -0.32 -17.30
C GLN A 332 -18.40 1.06 -17.97
N GLU A 333 -19.26 1.91 -17.41
CA GLU A 333 -19.43 3.29 -17.86
C GLU A 333 -18.11 4.08 -17.75
N ARG A 334 -17.45 4.00 -16.59
CA ARG A 334 -16.15 4.66 -16.40
C ARG A 334 -15.06 4.10 -17.31
N TYR A 335 -15.12 2.80 -17.63
CA TYR A 335 -14.21 2.16 -18.57
C TYR A 335 -14.40 2.74 -19.98
N GLU A 336 -15.63 2.85 -20.44
CA GLU A 336 -15.97 3.38 -21.76
C GLU A 336 -15.64 4.87 -21.91
N GLU A 337 -15.85 5.65 -20.86
CA GLU A 337 -15.60 7.09 -20.85
C GLU A 337 -14.11 7.45 -20.69
N LYS A 338 -13.32 6.59 -20.03
CA LYS A 338 -11.95 6.92 -19.63
C LYS A 338 -10.95 5.79 -19.86
N PHE A 339 -11.07 4.65 -19.19
CA PHE A 339 -9.94 3.70 -19.14
C PHE A 339 -9.66 2.97 -20.46
N SER A 340 -10.66 2.87 -21.34
CA SER A 340 -10.53 2.36 -22.71
C SER A 340 -10.01 3.39 -23.70
N LYS A 341 -9.99 4.67 -23.31
CA LYS A 341 -9.71 5.78 -24.22
C LYS A 341 -8.21 5.92 -24.51
N PRO A 342 -7.79 6.07 -25.78
CA PRO A 342 -6.41 6.39 -26.11
C PRO A 342 -5.89 7.63 -25.39
N GLU A 343 -6.73 8.63 -25.15
CA GLU A 343 -6.42 9.86 -24.43
C GLU A 343 -5.97 9.58 -22.99
N TRP A 344 -6.51 8.54 -22.36
CA TRP A 344 -6.06 8.08 -21.05
C TRP A 344 -4.81 7.22 -21.14
N ILE A 345 -4.82 6.21 -22.01
CA ILE A 345 -3.71 5.24 -22.14
C ILE A 345 -2.41 5.94 -22.56
N HIS A 346 -2.48 6.86 -23.52
CA HIS A 346 -1.34 7.60 -24.08
C HIS A 346 -1.12 8.97 -23.44
N ARG A 347 -1.80 9.27 -22.32
CA ARG A 347 -1.61 10.53 -21.59
C ARG A 347 -0.12 10.75 -21.28
N LEU A 348 0.41 11.89 -21.71
CA LEU A 348 1.68 12.41 -21.26
C LEU A 348 1.42 13.29 -20.03
N PRO A 349 2.05 12.99 -18.88
CA PRO A 349 1.83 13.73 -17.64
C PRO A 349 2.38 15.16 -17.68
#